data_AF-A0A3A0DPX4-F1
#
_entry.id   AF-A0A3A0DPX4-F1
#
_cell.length_a   1.000
_cell.length_b   1.000
_cell.length_c   1.000
_cell.angle_alpha   90.00
_cell.angle_beta   90.00
_cell.angle_gamma   90.00
#
_symmetry.space_group_name_H-M   'P 1'
#
loop_
_entity.id
_entity.type
_entity.pdbx_description
1 polymer ?
#
loop_
_entity_poly.entity_id
_entity_poly.type
_entity_poly.pdbx_seq_one_letter_code
_entity_poly.pdbx_strand_id
1 'polypeptide(L)'
;MATLDGKWALVTGAARRVGASIARALHGAGAGVAIHYRGSAAAAEALVAELDGRRPGSAFAIQADLLDCAALKALVASTVARTGRLDALVNNASSFYPTPLASVTEAQWEDLIGTNLRAPLFLSQAALAPLRASGGVIMRDKASPADVQDTQTAVFDYDDLDIVWTQRNWGENPEPRHPWAATLYGDRGSLTLSVHAYEFRPHDGGEPVRADYADESDKYPEDAAHKETELFAAPATRRHMQDFLTARREGRKPVSDIEQGYISSACCILANLSMDLGRSLAWDGQAGRVRGDDEANSRLARAYRQPWQHPTPYSV
;
A
#
# COMPACT_ATOMS: atom_id res chain seq x y z
N MET A 1 4.27 -19.42 15.90
CA MET A 1 3.83 -18.01 15.70
C MET A 1 4.56 -17.15 16.72
N ALA A 2 4.86 -15.88 16.38
CA ALA A 2 5.25 -14.91 17.41
C ALA A 2 4.07 -14.65 18.35
N THR A 3 4.32 -14.49 19.65
CA THR A 3 3.28 -14.18 20.62
C THR A 3 3.08 -12.66 20.74
N LEU A 4 1.89 -12.26 21.18
CA LEU A 4 1.51 -10.88 21.45
C LEU A 4 1.60 -10.54 22.96
N ASP A 5 2.47 -11.22 23.69
CA ASP A 5 2.60 -11.07 25.14
C ASP A 5 3.00 -9.63 25.50
N GLY A 6 2.29 -9.04 26.47
CA GLY A 6 2.50 -7.66 26.89
C GLY A 6 2.05 -6.59 25.88
N LYS A 7 1.42 -6.96 24.76
CA LYS A 7 0.78 -6.06 23.79
C LYS A 7 -0.68 -5.79 24.16
N TRP A 8 -1.21 -4.61 23.84
CA TRP A 8 -2.63 -4.27 24.10
C TRP A 8 -3.40 -3.86 22.83
N ALA A 9 -4.60 -4.41 22.67
CA ALA A 9 -5.49 -4.17 21.54
C ALA A 9 -6.82 -3.53 21.95
N LEU A 10 -7.23 -2.44 21.31
CA LEU A 10 -8.59 -1.89 21.40
C LEU A 10 -9.44 -2.43 20.25
N VAL A 11 -10.52 -3.14 20.58
CA VAL A 11 -11.42 -3.74 19.58
C VAL A 11 -12.81 -3.10 19.70
N THR A 12 -13.24 -2.39 18.65
CA THR A 12 -14.54 -1.71 18.68
C THR A 12 -15.69 -2.67 18.38
N GLY A 13 -16.79 -2.59 19.13
CA GLY A 13 -17.93 -3.49 18.93
C GLY A 13 -17.66 -4.93 19.36
N ALA A 14 -16.67 -5.13 20.25
CA ALA A 14 -16.13 -6.44 20.62
C ALA A 14 -17.07 -7.32 21.46
N ALA A 15 -18.15 -6.77 22.03
CA ALA A 15 -19.07 -7.49 22.91
C ALA A 15 -19.79 -8.69 22.26
N ARG A 16 -19.83 -8.82 20.92
CA ARG A 16 -20.58 -9.88 20.23
C ARG A 16 -20.05 -10.20 18.82
N ARG A 17 -20.45 -11.36 18.28
CA ARG A 17 -20.19 -11.80 16.89
C ARG A 17 -18.67 -11.74 16.57
N VAL A 18 -18.32 -11.32 15.35
CA VAL A 18 -16.94 -11.18 14.83
C VAL A 18 -16.01 -10.47 15.82
N GLY A 19 -16.43 -9.36 16.42
CA GLY A 19 -15.62 -8.61 17.39
C GLY A 19 -15.24 -9.42 18.64
N ALA A 20 -16.14 -10.28 19.11
CA ALA A 20 -15.87 -11.18 20.23
C ALA A 20 -14.94 -12.34 19.82
N SER A 21 -15.02 -12.79 18.57
CA SER A 21 -14.07 -13.77 18.01
C SER A 21 -12.67 -13.18 17.85
N ILE A 22 -12.55 -11.94 17.36
CA ILE A 22 -11.27 -11.21 17.27
C ILE A 22 -10.66 -11.00 18.65
N ALA A 23 -11.46 -10.56 19.64
CA ALA A 23 -11.01 -10.40 21.02
C ALA A 23 -10.45 -11.72 21.61
N ARG A 24 -11.16 -12.85 21.41
CA ARG A 24 -10.67 -14.18 21.84
C ARG A 24 -9.39 -14.61 21.12
N ALA A 25 -9.27 -14.34 19.82
CA ALA A 25 -8.10 -14.70 19.02
C ALA A 25 -6.85 -13.90 19.46
N LEU A 26 -6.98 -12.58 19.62
CA LEU A 26 -5.91 -11.71 20.12
C LEU A 26 -5.49 -12.08 21.55
N HIS A 27 -6.47 -12.37 22.41
CA HIS A 27 -6.22 -12.82 23.78
C HIS A 27 -5.47 -14.16 23.83
N GLY A 28 -5.92 -15.14 23.05
CA GLY A 28 -5.28 -16.45 22.92
C GLY A 28 -3.87 -16.40 22.32
N ALA A 29 -3.58 -15.35 21.53
CA ALA A 29 -2.24 -15.07 21.01
C ALA A 29 -1.32 -14.31 22.00
N GLY A 30 -1.82 -13.90 23.18
CA GLY A 30 -1.05 -13.26 24.26
C GLY A 30 -1.47 -11.82 24.61
N ALA A 31 -2.24 -11.15 23.75
CA ALA A 31 -2.53 -9.72 23.91
C ALA A 31 -3.55 -9.43 25.03
N GLY A 32 -3.38 -8.30 25.73
CA GLY A 32 -4.45 -7.68 26.49
C GLY A 32 -5.48 -7.04 25.56
N VAL A 33 -6.76 -7.04 25.93
CA VAL A 33 -7.86 -6.58 25.06
C VAL A 33 -8.81 -5.61 25.76
N ALA A 34 -8.90 -4.39 25.23
CA ALA A 34 -9.95 -3.42 25.56
C ALA A 34 -11.18 -3.67 24.67
N ILE A 35 -12.28 -4.07 25.29
CA ILE A 35 -13.54 -4.51 24.67
C ILE A 35 -14.50 -3.32 24.62
N HIS A 36 -14.56 -2.62 23.47
CA HIS A 36 -15.47 -1.48 23.32
C HIS A 36 -16.90 -1.90 22.94
N TYR A 37 -17.91 -1.29 23.57
CA TYR A 37 -19.34 -1.47 23.27
C TYR A 37 -20.15 -0.16 23.35
N ARG A 38 -21.25 -0.07 22.59
CA ARG A 38 -22.26 1.02 22.71
C ARG A 38 -23.33 0.72 23.75
N GLY A 39 -24.09 -0.36 23.55
CA GLY A 39 -25.23 -0.74 24.41
C GLY A 39 -25.27 -2.23 24.84
N SER A 40 -24.18 -2.98 24.63
CA SER A 40 -24.12 -4.42 24.91
C SER A 40 -23.32 -4.76 26.18
N ALA A 41 -23.56 -4.02 27.27
CA ALA A 41 -22.79 -4.07 28.52
C ALA A 41 -22.61 -5.50 29.06
N ALA A 42 -23.70 -6.20 29.38
CA ALA A 42 -23.65 -7.57 29.91
C ALA A 42 -22.89 -8.58 29.01
N ALA A 43 -22.88 -8.38 27.69
CA ALA A 43 -22.13 -9.23 26.76
C ALA A 43 -20.64 -8.86 26.71
N ALA A 44 -20.29 -7.58 26.90
CA ALA A 44 -18.92 -7.14 27.09
C ALA A 44 -18.35 -7.62 28.43
N GLU A 45 -19.13 -7.51 29.51
CA GLU A 45 -18.79 -7.99 30.86
C GLU A 45 -18.59 -9.50 30.90
N ALA A 46 -19.48 -10.28 30.29
CA ALA A 46 -19.33 -11.72 30.16
C ALA A 46 -18.07 -12.12 29.37
N LEU A 47 -17.73 -11.37 28.31
CA LEU A 47 -16.50 -11.59 27.55
C LEU A 47 -15.25 -11.20 28.35
N VAL A 48 -15.29 -10.12 29.13
CA VAL A 48 -14.20 -9.78 30.08
C VAL A 48 -14.00 -10.93 31.06
N ALA A 49 -15.05 -11.42 31.70
CA ALA A 49 -14.97 -12.52 32.66
C ALA A 49 -14.42 -13.82 32.03
N GLU A 50 -14.78 -14.13 30.78
CA GLU A 50 -14.21 -15.27 30.04
C GLU A 50 -12.70 -15.14 29.82
N LEU A 51 -12.22 -13.95 29.48
CA LEU A 51 -10.82 -13.70 29.13
C LEU A 51 -9.94 -13.51 30.38
N ASP A 52 -10.40 -12.74 31.36
CA ASP A 52 -9.69 -12.54 32.64
C ASP A 52 -9.64 -13.83 33.47
N GLY A 53 -10.68 -14.67 33.39
CA GLY A 53 -10.68 -16.01 33.98
C GLY A 53 -9.62 -16.96 33.40
N ARG A 54 -9.02 -16.63 32.25
CA ARG A 54 -7.87 -17.34 31.65
C ARG A 54 -6.53 -16.66 31.91
N ARG A 55 -6.52 -15.32 31.97
CA ARG A 55 -5.32 -14.50 32.27
C ARG A 55 -5.77 -13.21 32.98
N PRO A 56 -5.69 -13.12 34.31
CA PRO A 56 -6.22 -11.98 35.06
C PRO A 56 -5.61 -10.63 34.65
N GLY A 57 -6.42 -9.58 34.62
CA GLY A 57 -6.00 -8.22 34.25
C GLY A 57 -5.64 -8.05 32.77
N SER A 58 -6.09 -8.94 31.88
CA SER A 58 -5.81 -8.87 30.44
C SER A 58 -7.03 -8.57 29.57
N ALA A 59 -8.21 -8.36 30.15
CA ALA A 59 -9.38 -7.83 29.47
C ALA A 59 -10.06 -6.74 30.31
N PHE A 60 -10.62 -5.72 29.64
CA PHE A 60 -11.58 -4.82 30.26
C PHE A 60 -12.60 -4.29 29.26
N ALA A 61 -13.81 -4.05 29.72
CA ALA A 61 -14.86 -3.42 28.94
C ALA A 61 -14.74 -1.89 29.03
N ILE A 62 -15.15 -1.19 27.97
CA ILE A 62 -15.21 0.27 27.93
C ILE A 62 -16.38 0.73 27.04
N GLN A 63 -17.22 1.62 27.55
CA GLN A 63 -18.36 2.15 26.80
C GLN A 63 -17.99 3.40 26.01
N ALA A 64 -18.50 3.53 24.79
CA ALA A 64 -18.63 4.79 24.08
C ALA A 64 -19.84 4.73 23.12
N ASP A 65 -20.42 5.88 22.75
CA ASP A 65 -21.04 5.96 21.43
C ASP A 65 -19.96 6.41 20.44
N LEU A 66 -19.92 5.75 19.29
CA LEU A 66 -18.98 6.07 18.22
C LEU A 66 -19.47 7.22 17.34
N LEU A 67 -20.74 7.61 17.46
CA LEU A 67 -21.29 8.78 16.78
C LEU A 67 -20.83 10.10 17.42
N ASP A 68 -20.44 10.09 18.70
CA ASP A 68 -19.82 11.23 19.40
C ASP A 68 -18.31 11.27 19.15
N CYS A 69 -17.87 12.24 18.34
CA CYS A 69 -16.46 12.48 18.05
C CYS A 69 -15.61 12.88 19.27
N ALA A 70 -16.20 13.37 20.36
CA ALA A 70 -15.47 13.66 21.60
C ALA A 70 -15.14 12.37 22.37
N ALA A 71 -16.12 11.46 22.52
CA ALA A 71 -15.93 10.14 23.12
C ALA A 71 -14.82 9.32 22.44
N LEU A 72 -14.59 9.46 21.13
CA LEU A 72 -13.52 8.73 20.42
C LEU A 72 -12.12 9.01 20.99
N LYS A 73 -11.82 10.27 21.34
CA LYS A 73 -10.55 10.66 21.95
C LYS A 73 -10.46 10.15 23.40
N ALA A 74 -11.56 10.23 24.15
CA ALA A 74 -11.64 9.72 25.52
C ALA A 74 -11.50 8.19 25.58
N LEU A 75 -12.02 7.46 24.60
CA LEU A 75 -11.92 5.99 24.47
C LEU A 75 -10.46 5.54 24.34
N VAL A 76 -9.69 6.19 23.45
CA VAL A 76 -8.26 5.92 23.28
C VAL A 76 -7.47 6.33 24.54
N ALA A 77 -7.71 7.53 25.07
CA ALA A 77 -6.99 8.03 26.24
C ALA A 77 -7.22 7.15 27.49
N SER A 78 -8.48 6.76 27.75
CA SER A 78 -8.85 5.84 28.83
C SER A 78 -8.28 4.43 28.64
N THR A 79 -8.09 3.99 27.40
CA THR A 79 -7.42 2.72 27.11
C THR A 79 -5.94 2.82 27.52
N VAL A 80 -5.20 3.79 26.99
CA VAL A 80 -3.77 4.00 27.28
C VAL A 80 -3.52 4.26 28.77
N ALA A 81 -4.41 5.00 29.45
CA ALA A 81 -4.29 5.28 30.88
C ALA A 81 -4.41 4.03 31.78
N ARG A 82 -5.07 2.96 31.31
CA ARG A 82 -5.22 1.69 32.05
C ARG A 82 -4.11 0.67 31.74
N THR A 83 -3.44 0.79 30.60
CA THR A 83 -2.51 -0.22 30.06
C THR A 83 -1.06 0.28 29.95
N GLY A 84 -0.85 1.59 30.00
CA GLY A 84 0.40 2.27 29.63
C GLY A 84 0.72 2.28 28.13
N ARG A 85 -0.05 1.58 27.30
CA ARG A 85 0.26 1.36 25.86
C ARG A 85 -0.96 0.98 25.02
N LEU A 86 -0.91 1.28 23.73
CA LEU A 86 -1.83 0.71 22.73
C LEU A 86 -0.98 0.21 21.58
N ASP A 87 -1.09 -1.07 21.22
CA ASP A 87 -0.31 -1.72 20.16
C ASP A 87 -1.18 -2.12 18.96
N ALA A 88 -2.49 -2.25 19.14
CA ALA A 88 -3.44 -2.52 18.07
C ALA A 88 -4.75 -1.74 18.24
N LEU A 89 -5.26 -1.18 17.13
CA LEU A 89 -6.64 -0.70 17.03
C LEU A 89 -7.38 -1.54 15.97
N VAL A 90 -8.47 -2.20 16.36
CA VAL A 90 -9.37 -2.93 15.44
C VAL A 90 -10.70 -2.18 15.33
N ASN A 91 -10.96 -1.62 14.14
CA ASN A 91 -12.23 -0.97 13.81
C ASN A 91 -13.25 -2.00 13.30
N ASN A 92 -13.94 -2.69 14.23
CA ASN A 92 -14.94 -3.74 13.93
C ASN A 92 -16.41 -3.31 14.19
N ALA A 93 -16.63 -2.24 14.95
CA ALA A 93 -17.98 -1.70 15.18
C ALA A 93 -18.60 -1.23 13.86
N SER A 94 -19.82 -1.68 13.57
CA SER A 94 -20.53 -1.40 12.33
C SER A 94 -22.04 -1.41 12.52
N SER A 95 -22.72 -0.48 11.85
CA SER A 95 -24.17 -0.48 11.64
C SER A 95 -24.46 -0.95 10.22
N PHE A 96 -25.35 -1.93 10.07
CA PHE A 96 -25.71 -2.49 8.75
C PHE A 96 -27.13 -3.02 8.78
N TYR A 97 -27.99 -2.45 7.95
CA TYR A 97 -29.39 -2.85 7.75
C TYR A 97 -29.83 -2.42 6.34
N PRO A 98 -30.74 -3.15 5.68
CA PRO A 98 -31.29 -2.73 4.40
C PRO A 98 -32.18 -1.49 4.56
N THR A 99 -31.90 -0.45 3.78
CA THR A 99 -32.71 0.78 3.72
C THR A 99 -33.17 1.00 2.28
N PRO A 100 -34.48 0.83 1.97
CA PRO A 100 -35.01 1.14 0.64
C PRO A 100 -34.81 2.61 0.29
N LEU A 101 -34.41 2.91 -0.95
CA LEU A 101 -34.05 4.28 -1.39
C LEU A 101 -35.18 5.30 -1.14
N ALA A 102 -36.44 4.89 -1.33
CA ALA A 102 -37.62 5.74 -1.12
C ALA A 102 -37.93 6.02 0.37
N SER A 103 -37.20 5.42 1.31
CA SER A 103 -37.39 5.58 2.75
C SER A 103 -36.06 5.79 3.50
N VAL A 104 -35.04 6.32 2.82
CA VAL A 104 -33.78 6.75 3.47
C VAL A 104 -34.05 7.99 4.31
N THR A 105 -33.59 7.97 5.56
CA THR A 105 -33.63 9.14 6.46
C THR A 105 -32.22 9.60 6.82
N GLU A 106 -32.10 10.89 7.13
CA GLU A 106 -30.83 11.50 7.58
C GLU A 106 -30.27 10.83 8.85
N ALA A 107 -31.13 10.40 9.76
CA ALA A 107 -30.72 9.65 10.96
C ALA A 107 -30.10 8.28 10.63
N GLN A 108 -30.58 7.58 9.59
CA GLN A 108 -29.96 6.33 9.11
C GLN A 108 -28.65 6.60 8.38
N TRP A 109 -28.58 7.67 7.58
CA TRP A 109 -27.33 8.11 6.97
C TRP A 109 -26.26 8.40 8.03
N GLU A 110 -26.62 9.14 9.10
CA GLU A 110 -25.71 9.46 10.20
C GLU A 110 -25.30 8.24 11.04
N ASP A 111 -26.18 7.28 11.32
CA ASP A 111 -25.77 6.04 12.02
C ASP A 111 -24.88 5.13 11.14
N LEU A 112 -25.18 5.02 9.84
CA LEU A 112 -24.41 4.20 8.89
C LEU A 112 -23.04 4.83 8.57
N ILE A 113 -22.99 6.08 8.10
CA ILE A 113 -21.75 6.79 7.78
C ILE A 113 -20.97 7.13 9.04
N GLY A 114 -21.67 7.51 10.12
CA GLY A 114 -21.06 7.80 11.41
C GLY A 114 -20.33 6.60 12.00
N THR A 115 -21.01 5.44 12.07
CA THR A 115 -20.42 4.22 12.66
C THR A 115 -19.39 3.58 11.73
N ASN A 116 -19.64 3.51 10.41
CA ASN A 116 -18.81 2.72 9.50
C ASN A 116 -17.63 3.50 8.88
N LEU A 117 -17.69 4.84 8.85
CA LEU A 117 -16.65 5.67 8.19
C LEU A 117 -16.10 6.76 9.13
N ARG A 118 -16.96 7.58 9.75
CA ARG A 118 -16.52 8.69 10.60
C ARG A 118 -15.75 8.22 11.83
N ALA A 119 -16.29 7.24 12.57
CA ALA A 119 -15.65 6.76 13.79
C ALA A 119 -14.30 6.06 13.54
N PRO A 120 -14.17 5.12 12.59
CA PRO A 120 -12.89 4.50 12.26
C PRO A 120 -11.79 5.52 11.90
N LEU A 121 -12.13 6.58 11.16
CA LEU A 121 -11.20 7.66 10.82
C LEU A 121 -10.71 8.42 12.07
N PHE A 122 -11.64 8.93 12.89
CA PHE A 122 -11.27 9.75 14.05
C PHE A 122 -10.69 8.94 15.23
N LEU A 123 -11.04 7.65 15.37
CA LEU A 123 -10.34 6.73 16.27
C LEU A 123 -8.91 6.47 15.81
N SER A 124 -8.69 6.26 14.51
CA SER A 124 -7.36 6.10 13.93
C SER A 124 -6.49 7.34 14.15
N GLN A 125 -7.08 8.54 13.97
CA GLN A 125 -6.42 9.81 14.30
C GLN A 125 -6.06 9.91 15.80
N ALA A 126 -6.96 9.55 16.71
CA ALA A 126 -6.71 9.58 18.15
C ALA A 126 -5.67 8.55 18.60
N ALA A 127 -5.65 7.36 17.99
CA ALA A 127 -4.73 6.28 18.32
C ALA A 127 -3.33 6.44 17.70
N LEU A 128 -3.14 7.33 16.72
CA LEU A 128 -1.89 7.45 15.96
C LEU A 128 -0.66 7.69 16.84
N ALA A 129 -0.76 8.55 17.86
CA ALA A 129 0.35 8.85 18.77
C ALA A 129 0.74 7.65 19.67
N PRO A 130 -0.17 7.03 20.46
CA PRO A 130 0.18 5.88 21.29
C PRO A 130 0.55 4.63 20.48
N LEU A 131 -0.02 4.42 19.28
CA LEU A 131 0.40 3.33 18.38
C LEU A 131 1.84 3.54 17.88
N ARG A 132 2.20 4.77 17.44
CA ARG A 132 3.59 5.08 17.06
C ARG A 132 4.57 4.89 18.22
N ALA A 133 4.19 5.28 19.44
CA ALA A 133 5.03 5.15 20.62
C ALA A 133 5.28 3.70 21.07
N SER A 134 4.41 2.75 20.70
CA SER A 134 4.51 1.33 21.09
C SER A 134 5.10 0.40 20.01
N GLY A 135 5.36 0.93 18.81
CA GLY A 135 5.60 0.13 17.61
C GLY A 135 4.34 -0.63 17.14
N GLY A 136 3.16 -0.11 17.45
CA GLY A 136 1.85 -0.69 17.17
C GLY A 136 1.27 -0.31 15.81
N VAL A 137 0.17 -0.98 15.45
CA VAL A 137 -0.49 -0.87 14.14
C VAL A 137 -2.00 -0.63 14.27
N ILE A 138 -2.60 0.00 13.27
CA ILE A 138 -4.06 -0.08 13.07
C ILE A 138 -4.30 -1.41 12.33
N MET A 139 -5.03 -2.33 12.95
CA MET A 139 -5.38 -3.62 12.36
C MET A 139 -6.55 -3.45 11.39
N ARG A 140 -6.22 -3.47 10.10
CA ARG A 140 -7.12 -3.73 8.97
C ARG A 140 -6.86 -5.14 8.42
N ASP A 141 -7.65 -5.57 7.43
CA ASP A 141 -7.28 -6.72 6.61
C ASP A 141 -5.90 -6.48 5.94
N LYS A 142 -5.08 -7.53 5.88
CA LYS A 142 -3.64 -7.43 5.55
C LYS A 142 -3.44 -7.39 4.03
N ALA A 143 -4.07 -6.41 3.36
CA ALA A 143 -4.44 -6.55 1.95
C ALA A 143 -4.20 -5.34 1.03
N SER A 144 -4.43 -4.10 1.46
CA SER A 144 -5.28 -3.23 0.63
C SER A 144 -4.68 -1.94 0.02
N PRO A 145 -5.26 -1.37 -1.07
CA PRO A 145 -5.11 0.05 -1.43
C PRO A 145 -6.22 0.93 -0.81
N ALA A 146 -7.29 0.30 -0.30
CA ALA A 146 -8.47 0.86 0.34
C ALA A 146 -8.78 0.06 1.63
N ASP A 147 -9.59 -1.02 1.59
CA ASP A 147 -9.77 -1.94 2.74
C ASP A 147 -9.45 -3.49 2.72
N VAL A 148 -9.53 -4.52 1.83
CA VAL A 148 -9.69 -4.94 0.39
C VAL A 148 -8.45 -5.06 -0.55
N GLN A 149 -7.92 -6.27 -0.86
CA GLN A 149 -6.64 -6.57 -1.58
C GLN A 149 -6.26 -5.71 -2.82
N ASP A 150 -4.97 -5.32 -2.94
CA ASP A 150 -4.35 -4.86 -4.20
C ASP A 150 -3.15 -5.72 -4.60
N THR A 151 -3.17 -6.31 -5.80
CA THR A 151 -1.99 -6.83 -6.47
C THR A 151 -2.30 -6.92 -7.96
N GLN A 152 -1.93 -5.88 -8.72
CA GLN A 152 -1.96 -5.96 -10.18
C GLN A 152 -0.79 -6.83 -10.66
N THR A 153 -1.08 -7.86 -11.46
CA THR A 153 -0.06 -8.60 -12.20
C THR A 153 -0.32 -8.43 -13.69
N ALA A 154 0.68 -7.93 -14.41
CA ALA A 154 0.71 -7.89 -15.86
C ALA A 154 1.75 -8.91 -16.34
N VAL A 155 1.40 -9.67 -17.37
CA VAL A 155 2.35 -10.54 -18.08
C VAL A 155 2.53 -9.95 -19.47
N PHE A 156 3.77 -9.69 -19.84
CA PHE A 156 4.15 -9.28 -21.18
C PHE A 156 4.92 -10.43 -21.83
N ASP A 157 4.28 -11.08 -22.79
CA ASP A 157 4.81 -12.16 -23.61
C ASP A 157 5.61 -11.57 -24.78
N TYR A 158 6.84 -12.04 -24.95
CA TYR A 158 7.76 -11.67 -26.04
C TYR A 158 8.33 -12.91 -26.77
N ASP A 159 7.52 -13.97 -26.92
CA ASP A 159 7.84 -15.29 -27.51
C ASP A 159 8.93 -16.09 -26.75
N ASP A 160 10.15 -15.55 -26.65
CA ASP A 160 11.30 -16.15 -25.94
C ASP A 160 11.45 -15.67 -24.48
N LEU A 161 10.63 -14.70 -24.03
CA LEU A 161 10.73 -14.07 -22.71
C LEU A 161 9.36 -13.64 -22.15
N ASP A 162 8.93 -14.27 -21.05
CA ASP A 162 7.85 -13.77 -20.20
C ASP A 162 8.37 -12.70 -19.21
N ILE A 163 7.78 -11.50 -19.24
CA ILE A 163 7.99 -10.48 -18.20
C ILE A 163 6.74 -10.42 -17.31
N VAL A 164 6.84 -11.00 -16.11
CA VAL A 164 5.81 -10.91 -15.07
C VAL A 164 6.08 -9.68 -14.20
N TRP A 165 5.31 -8.61 -14.41
CA TRP A 165 5.32 -7.44 -13.55
C TRP A 165 4.21 -7.55 -12.48
N THR A 166 4.60 -7.54 -11.20
CA THR A 166 3.67 -7.56 -10.07
C THR A 166 3.81 -6.28 -9.25
N GLN A 167 2.80 -5.40 -9.29
CA GLN A 167 2.70 -4.30 -8.34
C GLN A 167 2.05 -4.81 -7.03
N ARG A 168 2.70 -4.56 -5.89
CA ARG A 168 2.19 -4.88 -4.56
C ARG A 168 2.28 -3.65 -3.66
N ASN A 169 1.13 -3.07 -3.35
CA ASN A 169 1.02 -1.85 -2.53
C ASN A 169 0.96 -2.14 -1.02
N TRP A 170 0.93 -3.42 -0.61
CA TRP A 170 0.76 -3.83 0.78
C TRP A 170 1.55 -5.08 1.16
N GLY A 171 2.04 -5.13 2.41
CA GLY A 171 2.67 -6.30 3.04
C GLY A 171 4.17 -6.13 3.25
N GLU A 172 4.80 -7.12 3.88
CA GLU A 172 6.26 -7.20 3.94
C GLU A 172 6.80 -7.63 2.58
N ASN A 173 7.82 -6.94 2.07
CA ASN A 173 8.48 -7.33 0.83
C ASN A 173 9.34 -8.58 1.09
N PRO A 174 9.22 -9.67 0.31
CA PRO A 174 9.99 -10.90 0.50
C PRO A 174 11.49 -10.73 0.28
N GLU A 175 11.94 -9.69 -0.42
CA GLU A 175 13.35 -9.33 -0.61
C GLU A 175 13.61 -7.90 -0.09
N PRO A 176 13.82 -7.70 1.23
CA PRO A 176 13.92 -6.38 1.85
C PRO A 176 15.07 -5.48 1.33
N ARG A 177 16.11 -6.09 0.75
CA ARG A 177 17.24 -5.39 0.08
C ARG A 177 16.86 -4.85 -1.31
N HIS A 178 15.78 -5.36 -1.89
CA HIS A 178 15.36 -5.11 -3.27
C HIS A 178 13.86 -4.73 -3.34
N PRO A 179 13.43 -3.65 -2.64
CA PRO A 179 12.02 -3.32 -2.45
C PRO A 179 11.28 -2.96 -3.76
N TRP A 180 12.00 -2.39 -4.73
CA TRP A 180 11.58 -2.24 -6.12
C TRP A 180 12.66 -2.85 -6.99
N ALA A 181 12.34 -3.96 -7.67
CA ALA A 181 13.36 -4.74 -8.36
C ALA A 181 12.81 -5.57 -9.52
N ALA A 182 13.69 -5.88 -10.46
CA ALA A 182 13.53 -6.95 -11.45
C ALA A 182 14.41 -8.14 -11.05
N THR A 183 13.94 -9.37 -11.30
CA THR A 183 14.75 -10.59 -11.18
C THR A 183 14.78 -11.29 -12.52
N LEU A 184 15.97 -11.44 -13.10
CA LEU A 184 16.20 -12.19 -14.33
C LEU A 184 16.64 -13.61 -13.97
N TYR A 185 16.00 -14.61 -14.58
CA TYR A 185 16.34 -16.03 -14.38
C TYR A 185 17.06 -16.54 -15.63
N GLY A 186 18.34 -16.88 -15.50
CA GLY A 186 19.17 -17.40 -16.57
C GLY A 186 19.53 -18.87 -16.39
N ASP A 187 20.28 -19.40 -17.36
CA ASP A 187 20.81 -20.76 -17.42
C ASP A 187 21.87 -21.08 -16.34
N ARG A 188 22.58 -20.05 -15.87
CA ARG A 188 23.71 -20.16 -14.92
C ARG A 188 23.47 -19.49 -13.57
N GLY A 189 22.33 -18.82 -13.38
CA GLY A 189 22.06 -18.06 -12.17
C GLY A 189 20.86 -17.13 -12.26
N SER A 190 20.49 -16.54 -11.13
CA SER A 190 19.47 -15.50 -11.03
C SER A 190 20.10 -14.14 -10.70
N LEU A 191 19.69 -13.09 -11.39
CA LEU A 191 20.15 -11.71 -11.19
C LEU A 191 19.01 -10.82 -10.70
N THR A 192 19.05 -10.41 -9.43
CA THR A 192 18.13 -9.43 -8.84
C THR A 192 18.75 -8.03 -8.91
N LEU A 193 17.99 -7.06 -9.42
CA LEU A 193 18.41 -5.68 -9.68
C LEU A 193 17.38 -4.71 -9.08
N SER A 194 17.79 -3.89 -8.10
CA SER A 194 17.00 -2.78 -7.55
C SER A 194 17.70 -1.44 -7.75
N VAL A 195 16.98 -0.34 -7.51
CA VAL A 195 17.56 1.02 -7.52
C VAL A 195 18.60 1.26 -6.41
N HIS A 196 18.74 0.34 -5.46
CA HIS A 196 19.68 0.43 -4.33
C HIS A 196 20.82 -0.60 -4.37
N ALA A 197 20.66 -1.70 -5.12
CA ALA A 197 21.58 -2.83 -5.05
C ALA A 197 21.35 -3.85 -6.18
N TYR A 198 22.36 -4.65 -6.48
CA TYR A 198 22.19 -5.90 -7.23
C TYR A 198 22.76 -7.11 -6.49
N GLU A 199 22.25 -8.29 -6.86
CA GLU A 199 22.74 -9.58 -6.44
C GLU A 199 22.61 -10.60 -7.57
N PHE A 200 23.71 -11.25 -7.93
CA PHE A 200 23.72 -12.45 -8.78
C PHE A 200 23.95 -13.69 -7.91
N ARG A 201 23.02 -14.66 -7.96
CA ARG A 201 23.15 -15.98 -7.31
C ARG A 201 23.42 -17.04 -8.38
N PRO A 202 24.64 -17.62 -8.45
CA PRO A 202 24.94 -18.76 -9.34
C PRO A 202 24.07 -19.98 -9.02
N HIS A 203 23.72 -20.78 -10.04
CA HIS A 203 22.99 -22.04 -9.85
C HIS A 203 23.90 -23.24 -9.54
N ASP A 204 25.21 -23.12 -9.76
CA ASP A 204 26.22 -24.14 -9.44
C ASP A 204 26.63 -24.18 -7.95
N GLY A 205 26.08 -23.28 -7.13
CA GLY A 205 26.42 -23.12 -5.72
C GLY A 205 27.62 -22.20 -5.46
N GLY A 206 28.12 -21.49 -6.47
CA GLY A 206 29.14 -20.45 -6.30
C GLY A 206 28.66 -19.26 -5.43
N GLU A 207 29.63 -18.52 -4.88
CA GLU A 207 29.37 -17.38 -4.01
C GLU A 207 28.57 -16.25 -4.72
N PRO A 208 27.50 -15.70 -4.10
CA PRO A 208 26.72 -14.62 -4.68
C PRO A 208 27.52 -13.32 -4.88
N VAL A 209 27.49 -12.77 -6.10
CA VAL A 209 28.10 -11.47 -6.41
C VAL A 209 27.13 -10.35 -6.04
N ARG A 210 27.53 -9.44 -5.17
CA ARG A 210 26.71 -8.34 -4.65
C ARG A 210 27.41 -7.00 -4.85
N ALA A 211 26.62 -5.97 -5.15
CA ALA A 211 27.01 -4.59 -4.89
C ALA A 211 25.79 -3.74 -4.51
N ASP A 212 26.04 -2.59 -3.91
CA ASP A 212 25.05 -1.53 -3.68
C ASP A 212 25.08 -0.53 -4.86
N TYR A 213 24.18 0.46 -4.84
CA TYR A 213 24.20 1.54 -5.82
C TYR A 213 25.53 2.32 -5.76
N ALA A 214 25.93 2.89 -6.90
CA ALA A 214 27.17 3.65 -6.99
C ALA A 214 26.99 5.02 -6.34
N ASP A 215 27.21 5.13 -5.03
CA ASP A 215 27.18 6.41 -4.34
C ASP A 215 28.29 7.33 -4.90
N GLU A 216 27.90 8.53 -5.31
CA GLU A 216 28.76 9.58 -5.86
C GLU A 216 28.62 10.90 -5.09
N SER A 217 27.98 10.90 -3.92
CA SER A 217 27.70 12.11 -3.12
C SER A 217 28.95 12.89 -2.71
N ASP A 218 30.05 12.20 -2.36
CA ASP A 218 31.38 12.81 -2.11
C ASP A 218 31.93 13.60 -3.32
N LYS A 219 31.46 13.30 -4.54
CA LYS A 219 31.91 13.92 -5.80
C LYS A 219 30.94 15.00 -6.29
N TYR A 220 29.67 14.91 -5.90
CA TYR A 220 28.57 15.79 -6.30
C TYR A 220 27.72 16.17 -5.09
N PRO A 221 28.28 16.91 -4.10
CA PRO A 221 27.55 17.30 -2.89
C PRO A 221 26.32 18.19 -3.18
N GLU A 222 26.25 18.79 -4.36
CA GLU A 222 25.06 19.50 -4.86
C GLU A 222 23.81 18.61 -4.98
N ASP A 223 23.94 17.29 -5.15
CA ASP A 223 22.79 16.36 -5.20
C ASP A 223 21.93 16.47 -3.94
N ALA A 224 22.58 16.62 -2.78
CA ALA A 224 21.95 16.74 -1.47
C ALA A 224 21.42 18.15 -1.15
N ALA A 225 21.76 19.17 -1.95
CA ALA A 225 21.23 20.53 -1.80
C ALA A 225 19.79 20.66 -2.34
N HIS A 226 19.36 19.75 -3.22
CA HIS A 226 18.03 19.74 -3.80
C HIS A 226 17.10 18.80 -3.01
N LYS A 227 16.03 19.38 -2.45
CA LYS A 227 15.15 18.75 -1.45
C LYS A 227 14.27 17.59 -1.97
N GLU A 228 14.37 17.30 -3.26
CA GLU A 228 13.55 16.32 -3.99
C GLU A 228 14.43 15.28 -4.73
N THR A 229 15.75 15.31 -4.56
CA THR A 229 16.67 14.35 -5.20
C THR A 229 16.53 12.96 -4.56
N GLU A 230 16.07 12.00 -5.35
CA GLU A 230 16.30 10.58 -5.06
C GLU A 230 17.80 10.27 -5.21
N LEU A 231 18.57 10.41 -4.13
CA LEU A 231 20.04 10.30 -4.14
C LEU A 231 20.57 8.99 -4.76
N PHE A 232 19.83 7.90 -4.60
CA PHE A 232 20.14 6.61 -5.22
C PHE A 232 20.01 6.61 -6.75
N ALA A 233 19.17 7.47 -7.32
CA ALA A 233 18.94 7.60 -8.76
C ALA A 233 19.83 8.67 -9.42
N ALA A 234 20.34 9.65 -8.66
CA ALA A 234 21.18 10.73 -9.19
C ALA A 234 22.40 10.25 -10.02
N PRO A 235 23.16 9.21 -9.62
CA PRO A 235 24.26 8.65 -10.44
C PRO A 235 23.81 8.10 -11.80
N ALA A 236 22.63 7.46 -11.86
CA ALA A 236 22.08 6.92 -13.10
C ALA A 236 21.60 8.06 -14.02
N THR A 237 20.83 9.00 -13.47
CA THR A 237 20.35 10.20 -14.17
C THR A 237 21.51 11.03 -14.73
N ARG A 238 22.57 11.24 -13.94
CA ARG A 238 23.80 11.92 -14.37
C ARG A 238 24.43 11.25 -15.58
N ARG A 239 24.56 9.92 -15.58
CA ARG A 239 25.14 9.15 -16.68
C ARG A 239 24.29 9.19 -17.94
N HIS A 240 22.95 9.15 -17.82
CA HIS A 240 22.05 9.37 -18.96
C HIS A 240 22.20 10.77 -19.57
N MET A 241 22.33 11.82 -18.76
CA MET A 241 22.55 13.18 -19.27
C MET A 241 23.93 13.35 -19.92
N GLN A 242 24.97 12.73 -19.36
CA GLN A 242 26.31 12.70 -19.95
C GLN A 242 26.34 11.95 -21.29
N ASP A 243 25.63 10.83 -21.41
CA ASP A 243 25.48 10.12 -22.69
C ASP A 243 24.69 10.94 -23.71
N PHE A 244 23.56 11.55 -23.33
CA PHE A 244 22.79 12.42 -24.22
C PHE A 244 23.63 13.58 -24.79
N LEU A 245 24.40 14.27 -23.94
CA LEU A 245 25.34 15.33 -24.36
C LEU A 245 26.48 14.80 -25.23
N THR A 246 26.82 13.52 -25.15
CA THR A 246 27.87 12.88 -25.94
C THR A 246 27.32 12.42 -27.29
N ALA A 247 26.20 11.72 -27.30
CA ALA A 247 25.42 11.37 -28.48
C ALA A 247 25.12 12.59 -29.37
N ARG A 248 24.73 13.73 -28.76
CA ARG A 248 24.45 14.97 -29.48
C ARG A 248 25.69 15.61 -30.12
N ARG A 249 26.90 15.40 -29.56
CA ARG A 249 28.18 15.84 -30.15
C ARG A 249 28.65 14.90 -31.26
N GLU A 250 28.41 13.60 -31.11
CA GLU A 250 28.89 12.53 -32.00
C GLU A 250 27.92 12.23 -33.16
N GLY A 251 26.68 12.72 -33.10
CA GLY A 251 25.66 12.50 -34.13
C GLY A 251 24.96 11.14 -34.08
N ARG A 252 25.11 10.38 -32.99
CA ARG A 252 24.46 9.08 -32.75
C ARG A 252 23.18 9.21 -31.92
N LYS A 253 22.39 8.12 -31.82
CA LYS A 253 21.38 7.98 -30.77
C LYS A 253 22.07 7.86 -29.38
N PRO A 254 21.45 8.39 -28.30
CA PRO A 254 21.81 8.03 -26.93
C PRO A 254 21.36 6.60 -26.60
N VAL A 255 21.86 6.04 -25.51
CA VAL A 255 21.54 4.68 -25.01
C VAL A 255 20.07 4.57 -24.58
N SER A 256 19.48 5.66 -24.10
CA SER A 256 18.04 5.78 -23.86
C SER A 256 17.57 7.12 -24.44
N ASP A 257 16.70 7.05 -25.44
CA ASP A 257 16.04 8.21 -26.05
C ASP A 257 14.55 8.28 -25.65
N ILE A 258 13.84 9.26 -26.18
CA ILE A 258 12.42 9.47 -25.89
C ILE A 258 11.53 8.31 -26.37
N GLU A 259 12.01 7.47 -27.29
CA GLU A 259 11.33 6.27 -27.78
C GLU A 259 11.23 5.23 -26.65
N GLN A 260 12.31 5.04 -25.87
CA GLN A 260 12.33 4.15 -24.71
C GLN A 260 11.36 4.63 -23.60
N GLY A 261 11.31 5.94 -23.35
CA GLY A 261 10.34 6.53 -22.41
C GLY A 261 8.89 6.35 -22.84
N TYR A 262 8.62 6.45 -24.15
CA TYR A 262 7.31 6.16 -24.73
C TYR A 262 6.92 4.67 -24.58
N ILE A 263 7.83 3.74 -24.91
CA ILE A 263 7.60 2.29 -24.79
C ILE A 263 7.26 1.92 -23.34
N SER A 264 8.08 2.36 -22.38
CA SER A 264 7.85 2.10 -20.94
C SER A 264 6.48 2.62 -20.47
N SER A 265 6.09 3.82 -20.92
CA SER A 265 4.79 4.42 -20.60
C SER A 265 3.61 3.65 -21.24
N ALA A 266 3.79 3.18 -22.48
CA ALA A 266 2.78 2.43 -23.21
C ALA A 266 2.48 1.06 -22.56
N CYS A 267 3.49 0.34 -22.08
CA CYS A 267 3.32 -0.95 -21.38
C CYS A 267 2.33 -0.85 -20.19
N CYS A 268 2.48 0.17 -19.34
CA CYS A 268 1.58 0.39 -18.20
C CYS A 268 0.14 0.73 -18.63
N ILE A 269 -0.03 1.49 -19.72
CA ILE A 269 -1.35 1.83 -20.27
C ILE A 269 -2.01 0.59 -20.86
N LEU A 270 -1.25 -0.26 -21.59
CA LEU A 270 -1.75 -1.49 -22.20
C LEU A 270 -2.16 -2.53 -21.14
N ALA A 271 -1.41 -2.66 -20.04
CA ALA A 271 -1.78 -3.53 -18.92
C ALA A 271 -3.13 -3.12 -18.28
N ASN A 272 -3.31 -1.83 -18.00
CA ASN A 272 -4.57 -1.29 -17.47
C ASN A 272 -5.73 -1.46 -18.47
N LEU A 273 -5.48 -1.20 -19.76
CA LEU A 273 -6.47 -1.35 -20.81
C LEU A 273 -6.89 -2.81 -21.03
N SER A 274 -5.95 -3.75 -20.92
CA SER A 274 -6.22 -5.20 -21.01
C SER A 274 -7.09 -5.68 -19.85
N MET A 275 -6.83 -5.17 -18.64
CA MET A 275 -7.65 -5.40 -17.45
C MET A 275 -9.08 -4.83 -17.62
N ASP A 276 -9.20 -3.57 -18.05
CA ASP A 276 -10.49 -2.88 -18.29
C ASP A 276 -11.32 -3.49 -19.44
N LEU A 277 -10.70 -4.26 -20.33
CA LEU A 277 -11.34 -4.98 -21.44
C LEU A 277 -11.55 -6.47 -21.17
N GLY A 278 -10.98 -7.01 -20.08
CA GLY A 278 -11.03 -8.42 -19.72
C GLY A 278 -10.35 -9.36 -20.73
N ARG A 279 -9.41 -8.88 -21.56
CA ARG A 279 -8.75 -9.64 -22.63
C ARG A 279 -7.32 -9.20 -22.91
N SER A 280 -6.46 -10.13 -23.30
CA SER A 280 -5.09 -9.86 -23.76
C SER A 280 -5.08 -8.99 -25.03
N LEU A 281 -4.06 -8.14 -25.18
CA LEU A 281 -3.95 -7.19 -26.29
C LEU A 281 -2.65 -7.41 -27.07
N ALA A 282 -2.75 -7.82 -28.33
CA ALA A 282 -1.58 -7.99 -29.21
C ALA A 282 -1.10 -6.61 -29.71
N TRP A 283 -0.08 -6.04 -29.09
CA TRP A 283 0.48 -4.74 -29.47
C TRP A 283 1.35 -4.83 -30.72
N ASP A 284 1.17 -3.88 -31.65
CA ASP A 284 2.06 -3.66 -32.77
C ASP A 284 2.88 -2.39 -32.53
N GLY A 285 4.12 -2.57 -32.07
CA GLY A 285 5.02 -1.46 -31.74
C GLY A 285 5.41 -0.60 -32.95
N GLN A 286 5.42 -1.16 -34.16
CA GLN A 286 5.76 -0.41 -35.38
C GLN A 286 4.57 0.40 -35.91
N ALA A 287 3.35 -0.14 -35.80
CA ALA A 287 2.11 0.56 -36.18
C ALA A 287 1.50 1.40 -35.03
N GLY A 288 2.07 1.35 -33.82
CA GLY A 288 1.64 2.11 -32.65
C GLY A 288 0.20 1.80 -32.19
N ARG A 289 -0.26 0.55 -32.35
CA ARG A 289 -1.67 0.17 -32.13
C ARG A 289 -1.84 -1.30 -31.75
N VAL A 290 -2.98 -1.64 -31.15
CA VAL A 290 -3.39 -3.04 -30.92
C VAL A 290 -3.86 -3.66 -32.24
N ARG A 291 -3.43 -4.89 -32.54
CA ARG A 291 -3.77 -5.64 -33.75
C ARG A 291 -5.23 -6.13 -33.69
N GLY A 292 -6.05 -5.65 -34.61
CA GLY A 292 -7.44 -6.13 -34.81
C GLY A 292 -8.46 -5.70 -33.75
N ASP A 293 -8.08 -4.82 -32.80
CA ASP A 293 -8.94 -4.39 -31.70
C ASP A 293 -9.22 -2.88 -31.77
N ASP A 294 -10.24 -2.51 -32.54
CA ASP A 294 -10.66 -1.11 -32.70
C ASP A 294 -11.22 -0.51 -31.41
N GLU A 295 -11.77 -1.32 -30.49
CA GLU A 295 -12.22 -0.85 -29.18
C GLU A 295 -11.01 -0.41 -28.33
N ALA A 296 -9.99 -1.25 -28.20
CA ALA A 296 -8.76 -0.92 -27.49
C ALA A 296 -8.08 0.32 -28.10
N ASN A 297 -7.96 0.36 -29.43
CA ASN A 297 -7.41 1.52 -30.14
C ASN A 297 -8.22 2.81 -29.90
N SER A 298 -9.56 2.72 -29.81
CA SER A 298 -10.42 3.88 -29.50
C SER A 298 -10.21 4.41 -28.08
N ARG A 299 -9.87 3.54 -27.10
CA ARG A 299 -9.58 3.92 -25.71
C ARG A 299 -8.16 4.46 -25.53
N LEU A 300 -7.19 4.05 -26.37
CA LEU A 300 -5.86 4.65 -26.45
C LEU A 300 -5.89 6.05 -27.10
N ALA A 301 -6.75 6.24 -28.09
CA ALA A 301 -6.96 7.53 -28.73
C ALA A 301 -7.56 8.56 -27.76
N ARG A 302 -7.06 9.79 -27.80
CA ARG A 302 -7.66 10.94 -27.10
C ARG A 302 -7.88 12.07 -28.09
N ALA A 303 -9.04 12.71 -28.01
CA ALA A 303 -9.29 13.96 -28.73
C ALA A 303 -8.23 14.99 -28.29
N TYR A 304 -7.48 15.52 -29.25
CA TYR A 304 -6.36 16.41 -28.99
C TYR A 304 -6.86 17.71 -28.33
N ARG A 305 -6.26 18.10 -27.20
CA ARG A 305 -6.77 19.17 -26.31
C ARG A 305 -6.48 20.58 -26.87
N GLN A 306 -7.19 20.94 -27.94
CA GLN A 306 -6.99 22.16 -28.74
C GLN A 306 -5.60 22.22 -29.42
N PRO A 307 -5.38 23.08 -30.44
CA PRO A 307 -4.04 23.30 -30.99
C PRO A 307 -3.08 23.75 -29.89
N TRP A 308 -1.89 23.15 -29.83
CA TRP A 308 -0.85 23.54 -28.87
C TRP A 308 -0.41 24.98 -29.15
N GLN A 309 -0.73 25.90 -28.24
CA GLN A 309 -0.25 27.27 -28.29
C GLN A 309 1.13 27.32 -27.63
N HIS A 310 2.16 27.67 -28.40
CA HIS A 310 3.50 27.87 -27.86
C HIS A 310 3.47 29.04 -26.86
N PRO A 311 3.81 28.85 -25.57
CA PRO A 311 3.87 29.96 -24.63
C PRO A 311 4.95 30.94 -25.10
N THR A 312 4.59 32.22 -25.21
CA THR A 312 5.53 33.29 -25.56
C THR A 312 5.94 34.03 -24.30
N PRO A 313 7.11 34.70 -24.26
CA PRO A 313 7.49 35.57 -23.13
C PRO A 313 6.59 36.82 -22.98
N TYR A 314 5.52 36.93 -23.76
CA TYR A 314 4.52 38.01 -23.73
C TYR A 314 3.11 37.53 -23.37
N SER A 315 2.96 36.26 -22.99
CA SER A 315 1.67 35.62 -22.71
C SER A 315 1.63 34.96 -21.32
N VAL A 316 2.14 35.68 -20.31
CA VAL A 316 2.12 35.35 -18.88
C VAL A 316 1.83 36.61 -18.08
#